data_AF-T2JK30-F1
#
_entry.id   AF-T2JK30-F1
#
_cell.length_a   1.000
_cell.length_b   1.000
_cell.length_c   1.000
_cell.angle_alpha   90.00
_cell.angle_beta   90.00
_cell.angle_gamma   90.00
#
_symmetry.space_group_name_H-M   'P 1'
#
loop_
_entity.id
_entity.type
_entity.pdbx_description
1 polymer ?
#
loop_
_entity_poly.entity_id
_entity_poly.type
_entity_poly.pdbx_seq_one_letter_code
_entity_poly.pdbx_strand_id
1 'polypeptide(L)' 'MQLDFRNINTLWSSVIVETLSRLGLTTAVICPGSRSTPLTLAFARHPHIETIPILDERSAAFLL' A
#
# COMPACT_ATOMS: atom_id res chain seq x y z
N MET A 1 11.26 -4.33 -0.33
CA MET A 1 11.47 -3.19 -1.27
C MET A 1 12.49 -2.22 -0.67
N GLN A 2 13.22 -1.43 -1.46
CA GLN A 2 14.09 -0.36 -0.91
C GLN A 2 13.22 0.83 -0.44
N LEU A 3 13.58 1.44 0.70
CA LEU A 3 12.87 2.60 1.26
C LEU A 3 12.96 3.83 0.32
N ASP A 4 11.89 4.62 0.26
CA ASP A 4 11.74 5.74 -0.69
C ASP A 4 11.91 7.12 -0.02
N PHE A 5 13.12 7.68 -0.11
CA PHE A 5 13.52 8.92 0.58
C PHE A 5 13.18 10.22 -0.17
N ARG A 6 12.35 10.18 -1.23
CA ARG A 6 12.06 11.39 -2.04
C ARG A 6 11.31 12.49 -1.26
N ASN A 7 10.42 12.12 -0.36
CA ASN A 7 9.79 13.02 0.61
C ASN A 7 9.28 12.23 1.84
N ILE A 8 8.79 12.95 2.86
CA ILE A 8 8.31 12.35 4.10
C ILE A 8 7.14 11.37 3.89
N ASN A 9 6.24 11.66 2.95
CA ASN A 9 5.07 10.81 2.69
C ASN A 9 5.46 9.50 1.99
N THR A 10 6.36 9.56 0.99
CA THR A 10 6.87 8.35 0.32
C THR A 10 7.72 7.52 1.27
N LEU A 11 8.51 8.18 2.13
CA LEU A 11 9.34 7.51 3.12
C LEU A 11 8.49 6.68 4.07
N TRP A 12 7.55 7.33 4.77
CA TRP A 12 6.69 6.63 5.72
C TRP A 12 5.80 5.58 5.05
N SER A 13 5.31 5.84 3.84
CA SER A 13 4.55 4.84 3.08
C SER A 13 5.40 3.60 2.80
N SER A 14 6.65 3.76 2.35
CA SER A 14 7.54 2.63 2.09
C SER A 14 7.92 1.87 3.37
N VAL A 15 8.13 2.58 4.49
CA VAL A 15 8.41 1.96 5.81
C VAL A 15 7.22 1.14 6.29
N ILE A 16 6.00 1.68 6.20
CA ILE A 16 4.78 0.98 6.62
C ILE A 16 4.59 -0.28 5.79
N VAL A 17 4.65 -0.18 4.47
CA VAL A 17 4.42 -1.34 3.57
C VAL A 17 5.48 -2.43 3.78
N GLU A 18 6.76 -2.06 3.90
CA GLU A 18 7.84 -3.00 4.18
C GLU A 18 7.64 -3.68 5.55
N THR A 19 7.26 -2.91 6.57
CA THR A 19 6.97 -3.46 7.91
C THR A 19 5.81 -4.45 7.87
N LEU A 20 4.71 -4.10 7.20
CA LEU A 20 3.56 -4.98 7.06
C LEU A 20 3.91 -6.27 6.31
N SER A 21 4.70 -6.17 5.24
CA SER A 21 5.18 -7.36 4.52
C SER A 21 6.00 -8.28 5.42
N ARG A 22 6.90 -7.72 6.25
CA ARG A 22 7.70 -8.50 7.22
C ARG A 22 6.87 -9.15 8.31
N LEU A 23 5.71 -8.56 8.63
CA LEU A 23 4.72 -9.14 9.54
C LEU A 23 3.83 -10.21 8.88
N GLY A 24 4.06 -10.52 7.60
CA GLY A 24 3.35 -11.56 6.88
C GLY A 24 2.14 -11.08 6.08
N LEU A 25 1.95 -9.77 5.89
CA LEU A 25 0.94 -9.26 4.98
C LEU A 25 1.27 -9.69 3.54
N THR A 26 0.34 -10.41 2.89
CA THR A 26 0.47 -10.89 1.51
C THR A 26 -0.46 -10.18 0.53
N THR A 27 -1.55 -9.58 1.00
CA THR A 27 -2.59 -8.99 0.15
C THR A 27 -3.08 -7.68 0.76
N ALA A 28 -3.26 -6.65 -0.07
CA ALA A 28 -3.77 -5.35 0.32
C ALA A 28 -4.86 -4.89 -0.63
N VAL A 29 -6.05 -4.59 -0.11
CA VAL A 29 -7.14 -3.96 -0.85
C VAL A 29 -7.02 -2.46 -0.69
N ILE A 30 -6.96 -1.71 -1.80
CA ILE A 30 -6.69 -0.27 -1.78
C ILE A 30 -7.69 0.47 -2.64
N CYS A 31 -8.21 1.57 -2.10
CA CYS A 31 -8.98 2.56 -2.83
C CYS A 31 -8.09 3.79 -3.14
N PRO A 32 -7.59 3.93 -4.38
CA PRO A 32 -6.64 4.99 -4.72
C PRO A 32 -7.27 6.38 -4.65
N GLY A 33 -6.54 7.35 -4.11
CA GLY A 33 -6.94 8.76 -4.06
C GLY A 33 -5.72 9.68 -3.97
N SER A 34 -5.94 10.98 -4.19
CA SER A 34 -4.85 11.98 -4.20
C SER A 34 -4.03 12.00 -2.91
N ARG A 35 -4.69 11.82 -1.76
CA ARG A 35 -4.04 11.79 -0.45
C ARG A 35 -3.37 10.46 -0.11
N SER A 36 -3.89 9.35 -0.63
CA SER A 36 -3.34 8.00 -0.40
C SER A 36 -2.30 7.58 -1.45
N THR A 37 -2.06 8.40 -2.48
CA THR A 37 -1.13 8.13 -3.59
C THR A 37 0.23 7.54 -3.16
N PRO A 38 0.98 8.12 -2.19
CA PRO A 38 2.28 7.54 -1.81
C PRO A 38 2.15 6.14 -1.21
N LEU A 39 1.08 5.87 -0.46
CA LEU A 39 0.81 4.56 0.12
C LEU A 39 0.37 3.55 -0.95
N THR A 40 -0.54 3.95 -1.85
CA THR A 40 -0.97 3.14 -2.99
C THR A 40 0.23 2.74 -3.85
N LEU A 41 1.14 3.67 -4.16
CA LEU A 41 2.35 3.38 -4.93
C LEU A 41 3.31 2.45 -4.19
N ALA A 42 3.43 2.60 -2.87
CA ALA A 42 4.30 1.74 -2.06
C ALA A 42 3.81 0.28 -2.07
N PHE A 43 2.51 0.05 -1.92
CA PHE A 43 1.91 -1.28 -2.03
C PHE A 43 2.03 -1.85 -3.45
N ALA A 44 1.65 -1.07 -4.47
CA ALA A 44 1.70 -1.52 -5.87
C ALA A 44 3.11 -1.90 -6.35
N ARG A 45 4.16 -1.37 -5.71
CA ARG A 45 5.57 -1.67 -6.03
C ARG A 45 6.16 -2.80 -5.17
N HIS A 46 5.46 -3.25 -4.14
CA HIS A 46 6.01 -4.25 -3.23
C HIS A 46 5.92 -5.65 -3.84
N PRO A 47 7.05 -6.35 -4.06
CA PRO A 47 7.07 -7.60 -4.84
C PRO A 47 6.39 -8.79 -4.14
N HIS A 48 6.16 -8.71 -2.83
CA HIS A 48 5.58 -9.78 -2.03
C HIS A 48 4.15 -9.49 -1.55
N ILE A 49 3.56 -8.36 -1.95
CA ILE A 49 2.19 -8.01 -1.60
C ILE A 49 1.37 -7.90 -2.88
N GLU A 50 0.33 -8.73 -3.00
CA GLU A 50 -0.70 -8.57 -4.01
C GLU A 50 -1.55 -7.34 -3.67
N THR A 51 -1.63 -6.39 -4.60
CA THR A 51 -2.41 -5.16 -4.41
C THR A 51 -3.66 -5.19 -5.27
N ILE A 52 -4.83 -5.15 -4.64
CA ILE A 52 -6.13 -5.20 -5.31
C ILE A 52 -6.76 -3.80 -5.29
N PRO A 53 -6.85 -3.11 -6.44
CA PRO A 53 -7.47 -1.80 -6.50
C PRO A 53 -9.00 -1.92 -6.55
N ILE A 54 -9.69 -1.19 -5.68
CA ILE A 54 -11.16 -1.08 -5.65
C ILE A 54 -11.56 0.39 -5.70
N LEU A 55 -12.63 0.73 -6.42
CA LEU A 55 -13.08 2.12 -6.56
C LEU A 55 -13.86 2.63 -5.35
N ASP A 56 -14.69 1.76 -4.75
CA ASP A 56 -15.59 2.10 -3.65
C ASP A 56 -15.05 1.54 -2.33
N GLU A 57 -14.80 2.42 -1.36
CA GLU A 57 -14.24 2.02 -0.06
C GLU A 57 -15.21 1.15 0.74
N ARG A 58 -16.52 1.32 0.53
CA ARG A 58 -17.52 0.49 1.19
C ARG A 58 -17.42 -0.95 0.70
N SER A 59 -17.41 -1.16 -0.62
CA SER A 59 -17.25 -2.48 -1.23
C SER A 59 -15.91 -3.12 -0.85
N ALA A 60 -14.84 -2.31 -0.81
CA ALA A 60 -13.51 -2.78 -0.41
C ALA A 60 -13.48 -3.38 1.00
N ALA A 61 -14.28 -2.86 1.93
CA ALA A 61 -14.34 -3.37 3.30
C ALA A 61 -14.99 -4.77 3.42
N PHE A 62 -15.74 -5.21 2.40
CA PHE A 62 -16.31 -6.56 2.32
C PHE A 62 -15.51 -7.48 1.40
N LEU A 63 -14.43 -6.96 0.81
CA LEU A 63 -13.48 -7.76 0.06
C LEU A 63 -12.48 -8.34 1.08
N LEU A 64 -12.48 -9.68 1.20
CA LEU A 64 -11.72 -10.52 2.16
C LEU A 64 -12.52 -10.92 3.41
#